data_AF-A0A2S1LH24-F1
#
_entry.id   AF-A0A2S1LH24-F1
#
_cell.length_a   1.000
_cell.length_b   1.000
_cell.length_c   1.000
_cell.angle_alpha   90.00
_cell.angle_beta   90.00
_cell.angle_gamma   90.00
#
_symmetry.space_group_name_H-M   'P 1'
#
loop_
_entity.id
_entity.type
_entity.pdbx_description
1 polymer ?
#
loop_
_entity_poly.entity_id
_entity_poly.type
_entity_poly.pdbx_seq_one_letter_code
_entity_poly.pdbx_strand_id
1 'polypeptide(L)'
;MHFFIGSYTHMLTPTFGGRGDGIYVVHIDEQGTVELVHTVPTENPAYLAISDDNRFLYTITEKEQDAVVKAFTIHADFSLSFLNQELIPGSLPCHLVYCNGHIVVACYGSGNVLHYQTQADGKIMPHASHHIHTGKGVNASRQEAPHAHQAVLHPDQKTLFVPDLGIDTVKVYELGSSYLQPKPDLDITTVAGGGVRHLVFNKAGTLGYLSHELTGQVSVLEQQNLNWEVVELHESLPASYAGTPIASAIRLHPNERFLYAANRGYDGITVFEVQANSLQLKHHFKTHGEELREFNITPDGRFLIACHQISDQIMTFKIQEDGSCELISQTDSLISPVCVCFLK
;
A
#
# COMPACT_ATOMS: atom_id res chain seq x y z
N MET A 1 21.33 1.92 -3.77
CA MET A 1 20.25 1.13 -4.41
C MET A 1 19.23 2.10 -4.99
N HIS A 2 18.71 1.85 -6.19
CA HIS A 2 17.67 2.72 -6.79
C HIS A 2 16.26 2.18 -6.54
N PHE A 3 15.31 3.08 -6.41
CA PHE A 3 13.90 2.78 -6.22
C PHE A 3 13.05 3.99 -6.65
N PHE A 4 11.72 3.87 -6.57
CA PHE A 4 10.79 4.88 -7.04
C PHE A 4 9.86 5.35 -5.92
N ILE A 5 9.53 6.64 -5.95
CA ILE A 5 8.56 7.24 -5.03
C ILE A 5 7.46 7.92 -5.82
N GLY A 6 6.22 7.61 -5.47
CA GLY A 6 5.02 8.24 -6.02
C GLY A 6 4.63 9.47 -5.20
N SER A 7 3.91 10.43 -5.81
CA SER A 7 3.45 11.65 -5.15
C SER A 7 2.02 12.03 -5.53
N TYR A 8 1.38 12.87 -4.71
CA TYR A 8 0.25 13.66 -5.19
C TYR A 8 0.77 14.93 -5.84
N THR A 9 0.35 15.19 -7.08
CA THR A 9 0.73 16.38 -7.85
C THR A 9 -0.31 17.49 -7.81
N HIS A 10 -1.56 17.15 -7.45
CA HIS A 10 -2.66 18.10 -7.32
C HIS A 10 -3.52 17.82 -6.09
N MET A 11 -4.30 18.82 -5.70
CA MET A 11 -5.38 18.67 -4.74
C MET A 11 -6.55 17.91 -5.39
N LEU A 12 -6.93 16.78 -4.81
CA LEU A 12 -8.08 15.96 -5.20
C LEU A 12 -9.39 16.50 -4.63
N THR A 13 -9.31 17.02 -3.41
CA THR A 13 -10.37 17.80 -2.76
C THR A 13 -9.74 19.05 -2.14
N PRO A 14 -10.52 20.02 -1.63
CA PRO A 14 -9.95 21.20 -0.96
C PRO A 14 -9.01 20.89 0.21
N THR A 15 -9.11 19.70 0.81
CA THR A 15 -8.34 19.29 1.99
C THR A 15 -7.50 18.03 1.77
N PHE A 16 -7.49 17.47 0.57
CA PHE A 16 -6.79 16.22 0.29
C PHE A 16 -6.06 16.29 -1.06
N GLY A 17 -4.77 15.93 -1.05
CA GLY A 17 -3.91 15.86 -2.22
C GLY A 17 -2.52 16.40 -1.92
N GLY A 18 -1.87 16.98 -2.93
CA GLY A 18 -0.51 17.47 -2.80
C GLY A 18 -0.09 18.34 -3.98
N ARG A 19 1.21 18.60 -4.07
CA ARG A 19 1.84 19.51 -5.04
C ARG A 19 3.18 18.99 -5.55
N GLY A 20 3.39 17.68 -5.47
CA GLY A 20 4.56 17.00 -6.00
C GLY A 20 4.64 17.03 -7.51
N ASP A 21 5.73 16.48 -8.02
CA ASP A 21 6.09 16.58 -9.44
C ASP A 21 5.90 15.28 -10.22
N GLY A 22 5.40 14.22 -9.58
CA GLY A 22 5.06 12.94 -10.21
C GLY A 22 5.81 11.76 -9.61
N ILE A 23 6.52 11.00 -10.44
CA ILE A 23 7.31 9.85 -9.99
C ILE A 23 8.74 10.32 -9.79
N TYR A 24 9.27 10.16 -8.57
CA TYR A 24 10.66 10.42 -8.26
C TYR A 24 11.48 9.14 -8.41
N VAL A 25 12.61 9.24 -9.11
CA VAL A 25 13.65 8.21 -9.15
C VAL A 25 14.70 8.58 -8.11
N VAL A 26 14.93 7.67 -7.16
CA VAL A 26 15.72 7.93 -5.97
C VAL A 26 16.81 6.90 -5.78
N HIS A 27 17.91 7.33 -5.18
CA HIS A 27 19.00 6.48 -4.75
C HIS A 27 19.10 6.50 -3.22
N ILE A 28 19.28 5.33 -2.61
CA ILE A 28 19.70 5.21 -1.21
C ILE A 28 21.12 4.67 -1.13
N ASP A 29 22.02 5.38 -0.46
CA ASP A 29 23.41 4.94 -0.26
C ASP A 29 23.52 3.84 0.83
N GLU A 30 24.73 3.39 1.13
CA GLU A 30 24.95 2.37 2.17
C GLU A 30 24.71 2.87 3.61
N GLN A 31 24.76 4.18 3.81
CA GLN A 31 24.54 4.86 5.08
C GLN A 31 23.05 5.14 5.31
N GLY A 32 22.21 4.98 4.29
CA GLY A 32 20.76 5.24 4.31
C GLY A 32 20.39 6.68 3.92
N THR A 33 21.29 7.42 3.29
CA THR A 33 20.98 8.74 2.72
C THR A 33 20.16 8.56 1.44
N VAL A 34 19.01 9.24 1.36
CA VAL A 34 18.15 9.23 0.17
C VAL A 34 18.40 10.48 -0.66
N GLU A 35 18.72 10.29 -1.93
CA GLU A 35 18.99 11.35 -2.90
C GLU A 35 18.05 11.25 -4.10
N LEU A 36 17.51 12.39 -4.53
CA LEU A 36 16.76 12.50 -5.78
C LEU A 36 17.72 12.40 -6.96
N VAL A 37 17.46 11.47 -7.88
CA VAL A 37 18.22 11.33 -9.13
C VAL A 37 17.57 12.17 -10.23
N HIS A 38 16.28 11.92 -10.49
CA HIS A 38 15.47 12.72 -11.42
C HIS A 38 13.98 12.48 -11.19
N THR A 39 13.15 13.31 -11.84
CA THR A 39 11.70 13.28 -11.72
C THR A 39 11.06 13.02 -13.07
N VAL A 40 9.99 12.22 -13.07
CA VAL A 40 9.19 11.88 -14.25
C VAL A 40 7.79 12.48 -14.06
N PRO A 41 7.46 13.57 -14.76
CA PRO A 41 6.16 14.23 -14.66
C PRO A 41 5.01 13.27 -14.93
N THR A 42 4.23 13.01 -13.88
CA THR A 42 3.09 12.10 -13.92
C THR A 42 2.03 12.62 -12.99
N GLU A 43 0.79 12.71 -13.44
CA GLU A 43 -0.34 13.18 -12.64
C GLU A 43 -0.69 12.16 -11.54
N ASN A 44 -0.66 12.60 -10.27
CA ASN A 44 -1.05 11.83 -9.07
C ASN A 44 -0.68 10.32 -9.11
N PRO A 45 0.60 9.94 -9.31
CA PRO A 45 1.06 8.55 -9.24
C PRO A 45 1.08 8.06 -7.79
N ALA A 46 -0.09 7.97 -7.18
CA ALA A 46 -0.24 7.77 -5.74
C ALA A 46 0.16 6.36 -5.27
N TYR A 47 0.25 5.41 -6.19
CA TYR A 47 0.81 4.09 -5.92
C TYR A 47 1.54 3.54 -7.15
N LEU A 48 2.59 2.75 -6.92
CA LEU A 48 3.48 2.19 -7.94
C LEU A 48 3.59 0.68 -7.78
N ALA A 49 3.77 -0.04 -8.89
CA ALA A 49 4.17 -1.44 -8.90
C ALA A 49 5.23 -1.69 -9.98
N ILE A 50 6.09 -2.68 -9.76
CA ILE A 50 7.18 -3.05 -10.68
C ILE A 50 6.97 -4.48 -11.17
N SER A 51 7.29 -4.71 -12.45
CA SER A 51 7.24 -6.03 -13.05
C SER A 51 8.22 -7.01 -12.38
N ASP A 52 7.94 -8.30 -12.47
CA ASP A 52 8.75 -9.34 -11.81
C ASP A 52 10.21 -9.38 -12.31
N ASP A 53 10.45 -8.89 -13.53
CA ASP A 53 11.77 -8.78 -14.16
C ASP A 53 12.41 -7.39 -14.02
N ASN A 54 11.81 -6.47 -13.24
CA ASN A 54 12.28 -5.10 -13.02
C ASN A 54 12.39 -4.24 -14.30
N ARG A 55 11.72 -4.63 -15.39
CA ARG A 55 11.78 -3.92 -16.67
C ARG A 55 10.70 -2.88 -16.85
N PHE A 56 9.60 -2.98 -16.11
CA PHE A 56 8.44 -2.11 -16.27
C PHE A 56 7.95 -1.58 -14.93
N LEU A 57 7.55 -0.31 -14.94
CA LEU A 57 6.87 0.34 -13.83
C LEU A 57 5.43 0.63 -14.25
N TYR A 58 4.51 0.35 -13.34
CA TYR A 58 3.08 0.63 -13.49
C TYR A 58 2.63 1.58 -12.38
N THR A 59 1.76 2.52 -12.71
CA THR A 59 1.17 3.43 -11.74
C THR A 59 -0.26 3.76 -12.11
N ILE A 60 -1.06 4.07 -11.09
CA ILE A 60 -2.39 4.66 -11.23
C ILE A 60 -2.27 6.19 -11.29
N THR A 61 -3.19 6.86 -11.96
CA THR A 61 -3.47 8.28 -11.69
C THR A 61 -4.64 8.36 -10.71
N GLU A 62 -4.40 8.71 -9.46
CA GLU A 62 -5.49 8.88 -8.50
C GLU A 62 -6.27 10.16 -8.83
N LYS A 63 -7.51 10.01 -9.28
CA LYS A 63 -8.46 11.10 -9.57
C LYS A 63 -9.89 10.58 -9.64
N GLU A 64 -10.86 11.47 -9.51
CA GLU A 64 -12.27 11.08 -9.49
C GLU A 64 -12.80 10.57 -10.84
N GLN A 65 -12.33 11.15 -11.95
CA GLN A 65 -12.83 10.87 -13.30
C GLN A 65 -11.67 10.66 -14.28
N ASP A 66 -11.93 9.84 -15.30
CA ASP A 66 -10.99 9.51 -16.37
C ASP A 66 -9.65 8.95 -15.87
N ALA A 67 -9.64 8.31 -14.69
CA ALA A 67 -8.44 7.74 -14.09
C ALA A 67 -7.83 6.69 -15.02
N VAL A 68 -6.50 6.60 -15.06
CA VAL A 68 -5.79 5.66 -15.93
C VAL A 68 -4.73 4.89 -15.16
N VAL A 69 -4.44 3.68 -15.62
CA VAL A 69 -3.22 2.96 -15.26
C VAL A 69 -2.20 3.22 -16.37
N LYS A 70 -0.99 3.64 -16.01
CA LYS A 70 0.11 3.97 -16.93
C LYS A 70 1.22 2.92 -16.81
N ALA A 71 1.84 2.61 -17.94
CA ALA A 71 3.03 1.76 -18.02
C ALA A 71 4.23 2.56 -18.51
N PHE A 72 5.39 2.23 -17.94
CA PHE A 72 6.69 2.78 -18.30
C PHE A 72 7.71 1.67 -18.43
N THR A 73 8.64 1.81 -19.37
CA THR A 73 9.90 1.03 -19.38
C THR A 73 10.86 1.63 -18.38
N ILE A 74 11.53 0.79 -17.59
CA ILE A 74 12.65 1.16 -16.73
C ILE A 74 13.95 0.91 -17.51
N HIS A 75 14.73 1.96 -17.72
CA HIS A 75 16.03 1.88 -18.39
C HIS A 75 17.16 1.52 -17.40
N ALA A 76 18.35 1.23 -17.94
CA ALA A 76 19.52 0.86 -17.14
C ALA A 76 19.99 1.97 -16.16
N ASP A 77 19.69 3.23 -16.47
CA ASP A 77 19.93 4.40 -15.62
C ASP A 77 18.72 4.76 -14.74
N PHE A 78 17.72 3.86 -14.67
CA PHE A 78 16.45 4.00 -13.95
C PHE A 78 15.52 5.10 -14.48
N SER A 79 15.85 5.72 -15.61
CA SER A 79 14.90 6.61 -16.29
C SER A 79 13.68 5.85 -16.80
N LEU A 80 12.55 6.56 -16.86
CA LEU A 80 11.28 6.00 -17.29
C LEU A 80 10.88 6.52 -18.67
N SER A 81 10.51 5.61 -19.56
CA SER A 81 9.86 5.96 -20.83
C SER A 81 8.43 5.46 -20.86
N PHE A 82 7.49 6.37 -21.08
CA PHE A 82 6.07 6.04 -21.19
C PHE A 82 5.82 5.05 -22.33
N LEU A 83 5.03 4.01 -22.05
CA LEU A 83 4.64 2.98 -23.02
C LEU A 83 3.21 3.21 -23.53
N ASN A 84 2.24 3.05 -22.64
CA ASN A 84 0.83 3.31 -22.89
C ASN A 84 0.09 3.54 -21.57
N GLN A 85 -1.21 3.78 -21.69
CA GLN A 85 -2.12 3.86 -20.55
C GLN A 85 -3.47 3.25 -20.94
N GLU A 86 -4.19 2.75 -19.94
CA GLU A 86 -5.55 2.23 -20.10
C GLU A 86 -6.49 2.87 -19.09
N LEU A 87 -7.75 3.05 -19.48
CA LEU A 87 -8.78 3.65 -18.64
C LEU A 87 -9.11 2.74 -17.46
N ILE A 88 -9.18 3.34 -16.28
CA ILE A 88 -9.75 2.79 -15.07
C ILE A 88 -11.19 3.29 -14.97
N PRO A 89 -12.22 2.49 -15.34
CA PRO A 89 -13.61 2.82 -15.08
C PRO A 89 -13.93 2.71 -13.58
N GLY A 90 -13.40 3.64 -12.80
CA GLY A 90 -13.53 3.80 -11.36
C GLY A 90 -13.05 5.19 -10.93
N SER A 91 -13.33 5.55 -9.69
CA SER A 91 -13.01 6.83 -9.06
C SER A 91 -11.99 6.61 -7.95
N LEU A 92 -11.00 7.51 -7.87
CA LEU A 92 -9.92 7.51 -6.89
C LEU A 92 -9.25 6.13 -6.76
N PRO A 93 -8.68 5.56 -7.85
CA PRO A 93 -7.80 4.40 -7.71
C PRO A 93 -6.68 4.77 -6.73
N CYS A 94 -6.43 3.93 -5.74
CA CYS A 94 -5.51 4.25 -4.64
C CYS A 94 -4.42 3.20 -4.44
N HIS A 95 -4.54 2.02 -5.07
CA HIS A 95 -3.54 0.97 -4.99
C HIS A 95 -3.55 0.11 -6.26
N LEU A 96 -2.37 -0.41 -6.62
CA LEU A 96 -2.24 -1.48 -7.61
C LEU A 96 -1.22 -2.53 -7.17
N VAL A 97 -1.35 -3.73 -7.70
CA VAL A 97 -0.34 -4.79 -7.61
C VAL A 97 -0.07 -5.36 -9.00
N TYR A 98 1.19 -5.74 -9.24
CA TYR A 98 1.61 -6.48 -10.43
C TYR A 98 2.09 -7.88 -10.05
N CYS A 99 1.66 -8.89 -10.81
CA CYS A 99 2.21 -10.25 -10.76
C CYS A 99 1.97 -11.02 -12.05
N ASN A 100 2.99 -11.68 -12.59
CA ASN A 100 2.89 -12.62 -13.72
C ASN A 100 2.12 -12.05 -14.93
N GLY A 101 2.35 -10.78 -15.24
CA GLY A 101 1.71 -10.10 -16.35
C GLY A 101 0.29 -9.58 -16.06
N HIS A 102 -0.17 -9.65 -14.81
CA HIS A 102 -1.44 -9.11 -14.36
C HIS A 102 -1.25 -7.85 -13.54
N ILE A 103 -2.12 -6.86 -13.76
CA ILE A 103 -2.26 -5.69 -12.89
C ILE A 103 -3.66 -5.72 -12.29
N VAL A 104 -3.75 -5.59 -10.96
CA VAL A 104 -5.04 -5.41 -10.29
C VAL A 104 -5.05 -4.07 -9.57
N VAL A 105 -6.10 -3.29 -9.80
CA VAL A 105 -6.29 -1.93 -9.27
C VAL A 105 -7.49 -1.91 -8.33
N ALA A 106 -7.32 -1.31 -7.14
CA ALA A 106 -8.40 -1.02 -6.21
C ALA A 106 -8.80 0.46 -6.28
N CYS A 107 -10.11 0.72 -6.43
CA CYS A 107 -10.68 2.06 -6.52
C CYS A 107 -11.45 2.42 -5.26
N TYR A 108 -10.93 3.41 -4.53
CA TYR A 108 -11.49 3.86 -3.26
C TYR A 108 -12.82 4.58 -3.46
N GLY A 109 -12.87 5.53 -4.39
CA GLY A 109 -14.02 6.43 -4.55
C GLY A 109 -15.29 5.73 -5.04
N SER A 110 -15.13 4.66 -5.82
CA SER A 110 -16.26 3.91 -6.41
C SER A 110 -16.40 2.48 -5.89
N GLY A 111 -15.51 2.01 -5.01
CA GLY A 111 -15.65 0.70 -4.37
C GLY A 111 -15.55 -0.48 -5.34
N ASN A 112 -14.66 -0.40 -6.33
CA ASN A 112 -14.52 -1.43 -7.37
C ASN A 112 -13.06 -1.85 -7.60
N VAL A 113 -12.90 -3.03 -8.18
CA VAL A 113 -11.62 -3.67 -8.50
C VAL A 113 -11.54 -3.96 -9.98
N LEU A 114 -10.41 -3.64 -10.61
CA LEU A 114 -10.19 -3.89 -12.03
C LEU A 114 -8.95 -4.73 -12.24
N HIS A 115 -9.03 -5.61 -13.23
CA HIS A 115 -7.93 -6.47 -13.66
C HIS A 115 -7.55 -6.16 -15.09
N TYR A 116 -6.25 -6.00 -15.31
CA TYR A 116 -5.64 -5.82 -16.63
C TYR A 116 -4.59 -6.90 -16.85
N GLN A 117 -4.33 -7.18 -18.11
CA GLN A 117 -3.18 -7.99 -18.52
C GLN A 117 -2.15 -7.08 -19.18
N THR A 118 -0.92 -7.57 -19.23
CA THR A 118 0.20 -6.90 -19.88
C THR A 118 0.78 -7.80 -20.96
N GLN A 119 1.34 -7.18 -21.99
CA GLN A 119 2.05 -7.85 -23.07
C GLN A 119 3.53 -8.03 -22.68
N ALA A 120 4.27 -8.83 -23.45
CA ALA A 120 5.70 -9.07 -23.22
C ALA A 120 6.57 -7.80 -23.35
N ASP A 121 6.07 -6.76 -24.03
CA ASP A 121 6.69 -5.43 -24.13
C ASP A 121 6.26 -4.48 -23.00
N GLY A 122 5.53 -4.99 -21.99
CA GLY A 122 5.09 -4.24 -20.81
C GLY A 122 3.85 -3.38 -21.03
N LYS A 123 3.29 -3.35 -22.25
CA LYS A 123 2.06 -2.58 -22.49
C LYS A 123 0.86 -3.18 -21.79
N ILE A 124 0.01 -2.32 -21.29
CA ILE A 124 -1.24 -2.68 -20.63
C ILE A 124 -2.30 -2.92 -21.71
N MET A 125 -3.06 -4.00 -21.58
CA MET A 125 -4.24 -4.28 -22.41
C MET A 125 -5.50 -3.73 -21.76
N PRO A 126 -6.59 -3.49 -22.49
CA PRO A 126 -7.89 -3.13 -21.91
C PRO A 126 -8.29 -4.09 -20.77
N HIS A 127 -9.00 -3.58 -19.77
CA HIS A 127 -9.36 -4.37 -18.58
C HIS A 127 -10.09 -5.67 -18.96
N ALA A 128 -9.67 -6.77 -18.34
CA ALA A 128 -10.23 -8.10 -18.54
C ALA A 128 -11.34 -8.43 -17.53
N SER A 129 -11.36 -7.76 -16.37
CA SER A 129 -12.44 -7.91 -15.38
C SER A 129 -12.67 -6.60 -14.63
N HIS A 130 -13.91 -6.39 -14.18
CA HIS A 130 -14.34 -5.24 -13.42
C HIS A 130 -15.41 -5.70 -12.41
N HIS A 131 -15.10 -5.58 -11.12
CA HIS A 131 -15.97 -6.02 -10.03
C HIS A 131 -16.32 -4.84 -9.14
N ILE A 132 -17.61 -4.56 -8.98
CA ILE A 132 -18.12 -3.50 -8.12
C ILE A 132 -18.60 -4.15 -6.83
N HIS A 133 -18.07 -3.70 -5.70
CA HIS A 133 -18.52 -4.17 -4.40
C HIS A 133 -19.86 -3.50 -4.04
N THR A 134 -20.57 -4.08 -3.07
CA THR A 134 -21.84 -3.53 -2.55
C THR A 134 -21.90 -3.69 -1.05
N GLY A 135 -22.55 -2.75 -0.37
CA GLY A 135 -22.71 -2.78 1.08
C GLY A 135 -22.36 -1.43 1.69
N LYS A 136 -22.33 -1.39 3.02
CA LYS A 136 -21.92 -0.25 3.83
C LYS A 136 -21.54 -0.72 5.23
N GLY A 137 -20.72 0.06 5.92
CA GLY A 137 -20.32 -0.18 7.30
C GLY A 137 -21.18 0.62 8.29
N VAL A 138 -20.74 0.62 9.55
CA VAL A 138 -21.44 1.31 10.64
C VAL A 138 -21.09 2.79 10.74
N ASN A 139 -19.93 3.21 10.22
CA ASN A 139 -19.52 4.61 10.19
C ASN A 139 -20.14 5.35 9.00
N ALA A 140 -21.24 6.07 9.23
CA ALA A 140 -21.99 6.76 8.18
C ALA A 140 -21.21 7.85 7.40
N SER A 141 -20.04 8.27 7.89
CA SER A 141 -19.22 9.31 7.24
C SER A 141 -18.05 8.80 6.43
N ARG A 142 -17.65 7.54 6.64
CA ARG A 142 -16.46 6.93 6.02
C ARG A 142 -16.75 5.56 5.41
N GLN A 143 -17.95 5.03 5.62
CA GLN A 143 -18.39 3.70 5.24
C GLN A 143 -19.83 3.72 4.73
N GLU A 144 -20.21 4.80 4.06
CA GLU A 144 -21.53 5.00 3.44
C GLU A 144 -21.75 4.09 2.22
N ALA A 145 -20.65 3.65 1.61
CA ALA A 145 -20.56 2.78 0.46
C ALA A 145 -19.23 2.00 0.51
N PRO A 146 -18.98 1.05 -0.40
CA PRO A 146 -17.71 0.35 -0.47
C PRO A 146 -16.56 1.26 -0.92
N HIS A 147 -15.38 1.01 -0.36
CA HIS A 147 -14.13 1.72 -0.59
C HIS A 147 -12.97 0.72 -0.64
N ALA A 148 -12.83 0.03 -1.78
CA ALA A 148 -11.72 -0.90 -2.03
C ALA A 148 -10.38 -0.15 -1.93
N HIS A 149 -9.55 -0.53 -0.96
CA HIS A 149 -8.38 0.27 -0.59
C HIS A 149 -7.05 -0.38 -0.99
N GLN A 150 -7.01 -1.69 -1.12
CA GLN A 150 -5.80 -2.39 -1.51
C GLN A 150 -6.11 -3.60 -2.38
N ALA A 151 -5.18 -3.97 -3.27
CA ALA A 151 -5.16 -5.28 -3.91
C ALA A 151 -3.87 -5.98 -3.50
N VAL A 152 -3.99 -7.13 -2.85
CA VAL A 152 -2.85 -7.88 -2.29
C VAL A 152 -2.85 -9.28 -2.84
N LEU A 153 -1.73 -9.67 -3.45
CA LEU A 153 -1.53 -11.03 -3.89
C LEU A 153 -1.07 -11.91 -2.72
N HIS A 154 -1.72 -13.05 -2.55
CA HIS A 154 -1.29 -14.08 -1.63
C HIS A 154 0.00 -14.75 -2.12
N PRO A 155 0.89 -15.25 -1.23
CA PRO A 155 2.12 -15.94 -1.63
C PRO A 155 1.93 -17.16 -2.56
N ASP A 156 0.72 -17.73 -2.64
CA ASP A 156 0.38 -18.79 -3.62
C ASP A 156 0.31 -18.32 -5.08
N GLN A 157 0.36 -17.00 -5.31
CA GLN A 157 0.26 -16.30 -6.59
C GLN A 157 -1.04 -16.55 -7.39
N LYS A 158 -2.08 -17.06 -6.72
CA LYS A 158 -3.38 -17.43 -7.32
C LYS A 158 -4.56 -16.80 -6.60
N THR A 159 -4.37 -16.38 -5.36
CA THR A 159 -5.42 -15.77 -4.56
C THR A 159 -5.11 -14.30 -4.36
N LEU A 160 -6.11 -13.45 -4.55
CA LEU A 160 -6.00 -12.01 -4.33
C LEU A 160 -6.99 -11.59 -3.25
N PHE A 161 -6.52 -10.76 -2.33
CA PHE A 161 -7.28 -10.21 -1.23
C PHE A 161 -7.42 -8.70 -1.41
N VAL A 162 -8.62 -8.18 -1.22
CA VAL A 162 -8.94 -6.77 -1.39
C VAL A 162 -9.64 -6.26 -0.12
N PRO A 163 -8.90 -5.66 0.82
CA PRO A 163 -9.49 -4.90 1.91
C PRO A 163 -10.40 -3.80 1.36
N ASP A 164 -11.66 -3.82 1.79
CA ASP A 164 -12.63 -2.78 1.49
C ASP A 164 -13.02 -2.06 2.79
N LEU A 165 -12.53 -0.84 2.92
CA LEU A 165 -12.70 0.01 4.10
C LEU A 165 -14.19 0.27 4.37
N GLY A 166 -14.97 0.44 3.30
CA GLY A 166 -16.35 0.89 3.36
C GLY A 166 -17.34 -0.16 3.85
N ILE A 167 -16.94 -1.43 3.90
CA ILE A 167 -17.81 -2.57 4.28
C ILE A 167 -17.18 -3.51 5.31
N ASP A 168 -16.05 -3.13 5.92
CA ASP A 168 -15.33 -3.93 6.92
C ASP A 168 -15.04 -5.38 6.48
N THR A 169 -14.76 -5.57 5.20
CA THR A 169 -14.58 -6.91 4.61
C THR A 169 -13.33 -6.96 3.76
N VAL A 170 -12.56 -8.05 3.86
CA VAL A 170 -11.53 -8.39 2.88
C VAL A 170 -12.17 -9.29 1.83
N LYS A 171 -12.36 -8.76 0.61
CA LYS A 171 -12.88 -9.50 -0.53
C LYS A 171 -11.86 -10.46 -1.08
N VAL A 172 -12.26 -11.69 -1.39
CA VAL A 172 -11.36 -12.72 -1.91
C VAL A 172 -11.65 -13.00 -3.38
N TYR A 173 -10.59 -13.11 -4.17
CA TYR A 173 -10.64 -13.41 -5.59
C TYR A 173 -9.66 -14.52 -5.95
N GLU A 174 -10.04 -15.33 -6.94
CA GLU A 174 -9.12 -16.20 -7.65
C GLU A 174 -8.57 -15.46 -8.87
N LEU A 175 -7.26 -15.39 -8.98
CA LEU A 175 -6.53 -14.88 -10.13
C LEU A 175 -6.19 -16.05 -11.06
N GLY A 176 -6.92 -16.14 -12.17
CA GLY A 176 -6.65 -17.06 -13.25
C GLY A 176 -5.76 -16.45 -14.34
N SER A 177 -5.44 -17.23 -15.36
CA SER A 177 -4.57 -16.81 -16.48
C SER A 177 -5.08 -15.60 -17.29
N SER A 178 -6.38 -15.31 -17.23
CA SER A 178 -7.00 -14.19 -17.97
C SER A 178 -8.24 -13.63 -17.27
N TYR A 179 -8.47 -13.99 -16.00
CA TYR A 179 -9.66 -13.57 -15.27
C TYR A 179 -9.32 -13.28 -13.82
N LEU A 180 -10.14 -12.44 -13.20
CA LEU A 180 -10.22 -12.28 -11.76
C LEU A 180 -11.63 -12.69 -11.34
N GLN A 181 -11.77 -13.75 -10.54
CA GLN A 181 -13.09 -14.33 -10.20
C GLN A 181 -13.38 -14.13 -8.71
N PRO A 182 -14.49 -13.48 -8.31
CA PRO A 182 -14.87 -13.34 -6.91
C PRO A 182 -15.12 -14.69 -6.24
N LYS A 183 -14.73 -14.82 -4.97
CA LYS A 183 -14.94 -15.98 -4.09
C LYS A 183 -15.65 -15.53 -2.80
N PRO A 184 -16.93 -15.13 -2.87
CA PRO A 184 -17.64 -14.55 -1.73
C PRO A 184 -17.74 -15.50 -0.53
N ASP A 185 -17.75 -16.81 -0.74
CA ASP A 185 -17.74 -17.81 0.34
C ASP A 185 -16.44 -17.79 1.17
N LEU A 186 -15.39 -17.14 0.67
CA LEU A 186 -14.10 -16.96 1.33
C LEU A 186 -13.88 -15.51 1.80
N ASP A 187 -14.84 -14.60 1.60
CA ASP A 187 -14.73 -13.22 2.07
C ASP A 187 -14.57 -13.19 3.60
N ILE A 188 -13.67 -12.32 4.07
CA ILE A 188 -13.34 -12.22 5.49
C ILE A 188 -14.05 -10.99 6.07
N THR A 189 -15.13 -11.21 6.81
CA THR A 189 -15.76 -10.15 7.59
C THR A 189 -14.90 -9.83 8.81
N THR A 190 -14.70 -8.55 9.08
CA THR A 190 -13.84 -8.09 10.19
C THR A 190 -14.63 -7.27 11.21
N VAL A 191 -13.94 -6.62 12.16
CA VAL A 191 -14.60 -5.82 13.19
C VAL A 191 -15.38 -4.65 12.58
N ALA A 192 -16.64 -4.51 12.98
CA ALA A 192 -17.51 -3.45 12.47
C ALA A 192 -16.96 -2.07 12.86
N GLY A 193 -16.86 -1.18 11.88
CA GLY A 193 -16.33 0.18 12.03
C GLY A 193 -14.80 0.26 11.99
N GLY A 194 -14.10 -0.85 11.76
CA GLY A 194 -12.64 -0.90 11.69
C GLY A 194 -12.06 -0.14 10.49
N GLY A 195 -12.74 -0.23 9.35
CA GLY A 195 -12.28 0.36 8.09
C GLY A 195 -10.97 -0.27 7.62
N VAL A 196 -11.04 -1.54 7.22
CA VAL A 196 -9.86 -2.31 6.79
C VAL A 196 -9.16 -1.65 5.60
N ARG A 197 -7.84 -1.44 5.73
CA ARG A 197 -7.06 -0.61 4.81
C ARG A 197 -6.01 -1.40 4.04
N HIS A 198 -4.88 -1.72 4.68
CA HIS A 198 -3.80 -2.50 4.09
C HIS A 198 -3.62 -3.85 4.81
N LEU A 199 -3.21 -4.87 4.05
CA LEU A 199 -2.94 -6.24 4.45
C LEU A 199 -1.54 -6.63 3.98
N VAL A 200 -0.80 -7.36 4.82
CA VAL A 200 0.47 -7.99 4.47
C VAL A 200 0.49 -9.43 4.94
N PHE A 201 0.93 -10.36 4.10
CA PHE A 201 1.07 -11.78 4.43
C PHE A 201 2.49 -12.10 4.91
N ASN A 202 2.61 -13.13 5.75
CA ASN A 202 3.88 -13.82 5.94
C ASN A 202 4.27 -14.59 4.66
N LYS A 203 5.53 -14.96 4.50
CA LYS A 203 6.06 -15.65 3.32
C LYS A 203 5.42 -17.02 3.11
N ALA A 204 5.06 -17.69 4.21
CA ALA A 204 4.38 -18.98 4.15
C ALA A 204 2.95 -18.88 3.60
N GLY A 205 2.34 -17.70 3.60
CA GLY A 205 0.95 -17.50 3.20
C GLY A 205 -0.05 -18.14 4.17
N THR A 206 0.29 -18.23 5.45
CA THR A 206 -0.57 -18.82 6.49
C THR A 206 -1.09 -17.78 7.47
N LEU A 207 -0.42 -16.62 7.55
CA LEU A 207 -0.80 -15.50 8.41
C LEU A 207 -0.86 -14.21 7.58
N GLY A 208 -1.84 -13.38 7.90
CA GLY A 208 -2.01 -12.03 7.37
C GLY A 208 -2.13 -11.01 8.49
N TYR A 209 -1.66 -9.80 8.28
CA TYR A 209 -1.77 -8.70 9.23
C TYR A 209 -2.50 -7.54 8.58
N LEU A 210 -3.68 -7.20 9.12
CA LEU A 210 -4.64 -6.29 8.52
C LEU A 210 -4.78 -5.03 9.36
N SER A 211 -4.48 -3.86 8.79
CA SER A 211 -4.64 -2.57 9.45
C SER A 211 -6.09 -2.06 9.35
N HIS A 212 -6.61 -1.51 10.43
CA HIS A 212 -7.93 -0.87 10.52
C HIS A 212 -7.77 0.65 10.61
N GLU A 213 -8.06 1.37 9.53
CA GLU A 213 -7.84 2.82 9.42
C GLU A 213 -8.57 3.60 10.50
N LEU A 214 -9.84 3.26 10.74
CA LEU A 214 -10.77 4.06 11.54
C LEU A 214 -10.63 3.81 13.04
N THR A 215 -10.02 2.69 13.43
CA THR A 215 -9.84 2.32 14.85
C THR A 215 -8.38 2.32 15.29
N GLY A 216 -7.41 2.29 14.36
CA GLY A 216 -6.00 2.19 14.72
C GLY A 216 -5.62 0.81 15.26
N GLN A 217 -6.33 -0.23 14.84
CA GLN A 217 -6.09 -1.61 15.25
C GLN A 217 -5.41 -2.43 14.15
N VAL A 218 -4.83 -3.57 14.53
CA VAL A 218 -4.27 -4.58 13.63
C VAL A 218 -4.90 -5.93 13.95
N SER A 219 -5.57 -6.54 12.98
CA SER A 219 -6.00 -7.94 13.07
C SER A 219 -4.90 -8.88 12.61
N VAL A 220 -4.75 -10.00 13.31
CA VAL A 220 -4.03 -11.18 12.78
C VAL A 220 -5.06 -12.09 12.13
N LEU A 221 -4.84 -12.39 10.86
CA LEU A 221 -5.59 -13.36 10.08
C LEU A 221 -4.82 -14.67 10.04
N GLU A 222 -5.48 -15.79 10.26
CA GLU A 222 -4.89 -17.12 10.14
C GLU A 222 -5.68 -17.97 9.15
N GLN A 223 -4.96 -18.68 8.27
CA GLN A 223 -5.57 -19.62 7.35
C GLN A 223 -5.96 -20.91 8.08
N GLN A 224 -7.26 -21.22 8.05
CA GLN A 224 -7.81 -22.46 8.58
C GLN A 224 -8.49 -23.23 7.44
N ASN A 225 -7.79 -24.25 6.93
CA ASN A 225 -8.15 -24.95 5.69
C ASN A 225 -8.20 -24.00 4.48
N LEU A 226 -9.38 -23.81 3.88
CA LEU A 226 -9.59 -22.87 2.78
C LEU A 226 -10.03 -21.48 3.26
N ASN A 227 -10.44 -21.35 4.53
CA ASN A 227 -10.98 -20.12 5.09
C ASN A 227 -9.88 -19.33 5.81
N TRP A 228 -10.17 -18.05 6.03
CA TRP A 228 -9.34 -17.16 6.82
C TRP A 228 -10.17 -16.58 7.95
N GLU A 229 -9.61 -16.56 9.15
CA GLU A 229 -10.29 -16.04 10.33
C GLU A 229 -9.45 -14.97 11.01
N VAL A 230 -10.11 -13.97 11.60
CA VAL A 230 -9.47 -13.05 12.54
C VAL A 230 -9.27 -13.79 13.86
N VAL A 231 -8.03 -14.07 14.22
CA VAL A 231 -7.69 -14.82 15.44
C VAL A 231 -7.27 -13.93 16.60
N GLU A 232 -6.71 -12.75 16.31
CA GLU A 232 -6.27 -11.78 17.30
C GLU A 232 -6.50 -10.34 16.80
N LEU A 233 -6.61 -9.40 17.74
CA LEU A 233 -6.78 -7.97 17.48
C LEU A 233 -5.91 -7.17 18.45
N HIS A 234 -5.08 -6.28 17.91
CA HIS A 234 -4.11 -5.50 18.69
C HIS A 234 -4.27 -4.01 18.43
N GLU A 235 -4.15 -3.20 19.49
CA GLU A 235 -4.09 -1.74 19.39
C GLU A 235 -2.72 -1.32 18.81
N SER A 236 -2.73 -0.47 17.78
CA SER A 236 -1.51 0.07 17.15
C SER A 236 -1.21 1.51 17.55
N LEU A 237 -2.03 2.13 18.39
CA LEU A 237 -1.79 3.45 18.95
C LEU A 237 -1.43 3.33 20.44
N PRO A 238 -0.56 4.23 20.97
CA PRO A 238 -0.34 4.29 22.41
C PRO A 238 -1.66 4.54 23.15
N ALA A 239 -1.84 3.91 24.31
CA ALA A 239 -3.05 4.11 25.14
C ALA A 239 -3.28 5.58 25.56
N SER A 240 -2.25 6.42 25.50
CA SER A 240 -2.33 7.86 25.79
C SER A 240 -2.75 8.72 24.59
N TYR A 241 -2.85 8.15 23.39
CA TYR A 241 -3.26 8.90 22.21
C TYR A 241 -4.77 9.19 22.25
N ALA A 242 -5.13 10.47 22.24
CA ALA A 242 -6.51 10.95 22.33
C ALA A 242 -7.03 11.57 21.02
N GLY A 243 -6.24 11.51 19.95
CA GLY A 243 -6.66 11.98 18.62
C GLY A 243 -7.51 10.94 17.88
N THR A 244 -8.01 11.32 16.71
CA THR A 244 -8.70 10.38 15.82
C THR A 244 -7.70 9.32 15.31
N PRO A 245 -8.02 8.02 15.39
CA PRO A 245 -7.23 6.98 14.76
C PRO A 245 -7.30 7.10 13.24
N ILE A 246 -6.14 7.05 12.60
CA ILE A 246 -6.02 7.12 11.15
C ILE A 246 -4.86 6.21 10.71
N ALA A 247 -5.03 4.89 10.79
CA ALA A 247 -3.98 3.96 10.38
C ALA A 247 -3.66 4.12 8.87
N SER A 248 -2.42 3.80 8.50
CA SER A 248 -1.95 3.91 7.12
C SER A 248 -1.26 2.64 6.64
N ALA A 249 0.05 2.67 6.44
CA ALA A 249 0.80 1.53 5.92
C ALA A 249 1.07 0.47 7.00
N ILE A 250 1.17 -0.78 6.57
CA ILE A 250 1.58 -1.90 7.40
C ILE A 250 2.58 -2.75 6.61
N ARG A 251 3.72 -3.09 7.23
CA ARG A 251 4.82 -3.82 6.58
C ARG A 251 5.38 -4.87 7.53
N LEU A 252 5.54 -6.08 7.02
CA LEU A 252 6.28 -7.14 7.70
C LEU A 252 7.74 -7.05 7.28
N HIS A 253 8.65 -7.09 8.24
CA HIS A 253 10.07 -7.10 7.96
C HIS A 253 10.47 -8.34 7.14
N PRO A 254 11.49 -8.28 6.24
CA PRO A 254 11.91 -9.43 5.44
C PRO A 254 12.35 -10.67 6.23
N ASN A 255 12.69 -10.54 7.51
CA ASN A 255 12.99 -11.67 8.41
C ASN A 255 11.75 -12.23 9.16
N GLU A 256 10.57 -11.65 8.93
CA GLU A 256 9.27 -12.02 9.52
C GLU A 256 9.16 -11.93 11.05
N ARG A 257 10.17 -11.36 11.72
CA ARG A 257 10.18 -11.21 13.18
C ARG A 257 9.42 -9.98 13.66
N PHE A 258 9.34 -8.92 12.84
CA PHE A 258 8.76 -7.65 13.23
C PHE A 258 7.74 -7.14 12.22
N LEU A 259 6.63 -6.64 12.73
CA LEU A 259 5.57 -5.99 11.99
C LEU A 259 5.52 -4.51 12.38
N TYR A 260 5.47 -3.65 11.38
CA TYR A 260 5.44 -2.19 11.54
C TYR A 260 4.08 -1.68 11.07
N ALA A 261 3.39 -0.90 11.90
CA ALA A 261 2.09 -0.32 11.61
C ALA A 261 2.14 1.20 11.78
N ALA A 262 1.89 1.95 10.72
CA ALA A 262 1.89 3.41 10.72
C ALA A 262 0.51 3.98 11.06
N ASN A 263 0.53 5.11 11.77
CA ASN A 263 -0.67 5.86 12.12
C ASN A 263 -0.46 7.34 11.80
N ARG A 264 -1.33 7.90 10.96
CA ARG A 264 -1.41 9.34 10.65
C ARG A 264 -2.06 10.10 11.80
N GLY A 265 -1.76 11.39 11.91
CA GLY A 265 -2.18 12.24 13.03
C GLY A 265 -1.41 11.95 14.33
N TYR A 266 -1.17 10.68 14.65
CA TYR A 266 -0.06 10.30 15.53
C TYR A 266 1.30 10.48 14.82
N ASP A 267 1.37 10.37 13.49
CA ASP A 267 2.60 10.46 12.69
C ASP A 267 3.77 9.69 13.33
N GLY A 268 3.51 8.41 13.48
CA GLY A 268 4.42 7.47 14.11
C GLY A 268 4.12 6.03 13.72
N ILE A 269 5.05 5.17 14.08
CA ILE A 269 5.03 3.74 13.76
C ILE A 269 5.08 2.94 15.05
N THR A 270 4.25 1.91 15.07
CA THR A 270 4.20 0.89 16.12
C THR A 270 4.89 -0.36 15.63
N VAL A 271 5.77 -0.92 16.46
CA VAL A 271 6.52 -2.14 16.18
C VAL A 271 6.00 -3.25 17.06
N PHE A 272 5.57 -4.33 16.40
CA PHE A 272 5.22 -5.59 17.04
C PHE A 272 6.26 -6.65 16.72
N GLU A 273 6.59 -7.48 17.70
CA GLU A 273 7.26 -8.75 17.48
C GLU A 273 6.20 -9.82 17.17
N VAL A 274 6.43 -10.58 16.10
CA VAL A 274 5.52 -11.64 15.67
C VAL A 274 5.76 -12.88 16.54
N GLN A 275 4.71 -13.37 17.20
CA GLN A 275 4.75 -14.54 18.08
C GLN A 275 3.71 -15.57 17.63
N ALA A 276 4.11 -16.48 16.74
CA ALA A 276 3.20 -17.42 16.08
C ALA A 276 2.01 -16.68 15.43
N ASN A 277 0.79 -16.86 15.91
CA ASN A 277 -0.43 -16.21 15.43
C ASN A 277 -0.86 -14.99 16.28
N SER A 278 0.05 -14.43 17.08
CA SER A 278 -0.18 -13.22 17.89
C SER A 278 0.93 -12.17 17.68
N LEU A 279 0.69 -10.96 18.20
CA LEU A 279 1.62 -9.84 18.16
C LEU A 279 1.95 -9.36 19.58
N GLN A 280 3.25 -9.22 19.87
CA GLN A 280 3.72 -8.56 21.07
C GLN A 280 4.15 -7.13 20.76
N LEU A 281 3.50 -6.13 21.37
CA LEU A 281 3.93 -4.73 21.28
C LEU A 281 5.36 -4.58 21.83
N LYS A 282 6.25 -3.97 21.05
CA LYS A 282 7.63 -3.67 21.45
C LYS A 282 7.88 -2.18 21.59
N HIS A 283 7.53 -1.41 20.56
CA HIS A 283 7.92 0.00 20.47
C HIS A 283 6.81 0.84 19.85
N HIS A 284 6.80 2.11 20.23
CA HIS A 284 6.18 3.20 19.48
C HIS A 284 7.23 4.27 19.25
N PHE A 285 7.30 4.83 18.05
CA PHE A 285 8.16 5.99 17.79
C PHE A 285 7.49 6.97 16.83
N LYS A 286 7.81 8.25 16.98
CA LYS A 286 7.38 9.30 16.06
C LYS A 286 8.29 9.31 14.85
N THR A 287 7.73 9.59 13.68
CA THR A 287 8.51 9.72 12.44
C THR A 287 8.90 11.15 12.12
N HIS A 288 8.44 12.12 12.93
CA HIS A 288 8.86 13.53 12.90
C HIS A 288 8.46 14.34 11.66
N GLY A 289 7.60 13.83 10.79
CA GLY A 289 6.89 14.59 9.76
C GLY A 289 5.37 14.59 9.97
N GLU A 290 4.61 15.07 8.98
CA GLU A 290 3.14 15.19 9.03
C GLU A 290 2.46 14.39 7.92
N GLU A 291 1.40 13.67 8.26
CA GLU A 291 0.65 12.77 7.38
C GLU A 291 1.54 11.62 6.86
N LEU A 292 1.97 10.74 7.77
CA LEU A 292 2.69 9.49 7.46
C LEU A 292 1.79 8.52 6.68
N ARG A 293 1.61 8.78 5.38
CA ARG A 293 0.70 8.00 4.53
C ARG A 293 1.28 6.65 4.12
N GLU A 294 2.60 6.59 3.92
CA GLU A 294 3.26 5.39 3.44
C GLU A 294 4.67 5.25 4.01
N PHE A 295 5.09 4.01 4.22
CA PHE A 295 6.48 3.67 4.45
C PHE A 295 6.79 2.29 3.87
N ASN A 296 8.05 2.04 3.57
CA ASN A 296 8.48 0.70 3.16
C ASN A 296 9.84 0.35 3.75
N ILE A 297 10.14 -0.94 3.77
CA ILE A 297 11.38 -1.49 4.30
C ILE A 297 12.24 -1.94 3.12
N THR A 298 13.52 -1.58 3.12
CA THR A 298 14.43 -2.00 2.06
C THR A 298 14.45 -3.54 1.94
N PRO A 299 14.66 -4.11 0.76
CA PRO A 299 14.62 -5.57 0.57
C PRO A 299 15.60 -6.35 1.48
N ASP A 300 16.72 -5.73 1.85
CA ASP A 300 17.70 -6.28 2.79
C ASP A 300 17.32 -6.13 4.28
N GLY A 301 16.21 -5.45 4.57
CA GLY A 301 15.69 -5.21 5.91
C GLY A 301 16.44 -4.15 6.72
N ARG A 302 17.44 -3.46 6.15
CA ARG A 302 18.29 -2.55 6.95
C ARG A 302 17.64 -1.22 7.25
N PHE A 303 16.82 -0.70 6.33
CA PHE A 303 16.25 0.64 6.44
C PHE A 303 14.74 0.65 6.28
N LEU A 304 14.10 1.53 7.04
CA LEU A 304 12.70 1.93 6.89
C LEU A 304 12.67 3.34 6.30
N ILE A 305 11.95 3.51 5.19
CA ILE A 305 11.78 4.80 4.49
C ILE A 305 10.34 5.25 4.68
N ALA A 306 10.15 6.34 5.40
CA ALA A 306 8.85 6.92 5.74
C ALA A 306 8.58 8.20 4.94
N CYS A 307 7.45 8.23 4.23
CA CYS A 307 7.01 9.33 3.39
C CYS A 307 5.87 10.12 4.06
N HIS A 308 6.09 11.41 4.24
CA HIS A 308 5.15 12.32 4.88
C HIS A 308 4.54 13.25 3.83
N GLN A 309 3.25 13.05 3.56
CA GLN A 309 2.54 13.69 2.45
C GLN A 309 2.48 15.22 2.60
N ILE A 310 2.23 15.73 3.81
CA ILE A 310 1.94 17.15 4.02
C ILE A 310 3.22 17.94 4.28
N SER A 311 4.12 17.39 5.08
CA SER A 311 5.40 18.05 5.41
C SER A 311 6.46 17.93 4.32
N ASP A 312 6.18 17.22 3.21
CA ASP A 312 7.10 17.01 2.10
C ASP A 312 8.42 16.32 2.50
N GLN A 313 8.38 15.49 3.55
CA GLN A 313 9.58 14.90 4.16
C GLN A 313 9.68 13.39 3.94
N ILE A 314 10.87 12.94 3.59
CA ILE A 314 11.27 11.54 3.65
C ILE A 314 12.24 11.35 4.80
N MET A 315 11.89 10.42 5.68
CA MET A 315 12.68 10.07 6.85
C MET A 315 13.19 8.65 6.67
N THR A 316 14.49 8.45 6.84
CA THR A 316 15.10 7.11 6.77
C THR A 316 15.58 6.69 8.15
N PHE A 317 15.13 5.52 8.57
CA PHE A 317 15.47 4.92 9.85
C PHE A 317 16.29 3.65 9.63
N LYS A 318 17.34 3.45 10.43
CA LYS A 318 18.02 2.17 10.54
C LYS A 318 17.23 1.27 11.49
N ILE A 319 16.91 0.07 11.02
CA ILE A 319 16.22 -0.95 11.82
C ILE A 319 17.26 -1.68 12.68
N GLN A 320 17.02 -1.73 13.99
CA GLN A 320 17.86 -2.40 14.96
C GLN A 320 17.43 -3.87 15.15
N GLU A 321 18.27 -4.66 15.81
CA GLU A 321 18.03 -6.10 16.02
C GLU A 321 16.74 -6.40 16.83
N ASP A 322 16.35 -5.48 17.71
CA ASP A 322 15.15 -5.56 18.54
C ASP A 322 13.90 -4.94 17.88
N GLY A 323 14.00 -4.57 16.60
CA GLY A 323 12.94 -3.95 15.81
C GLY A 323 12.76 -2.45 16.04
N SER A 324 13.49 -1.84 16.97
CA SER A 324 13.48 -0.38 17.11
C SER A 324 14.09 0.30 15.88
N CYS A 325 13.78 1.58 15.70
CA CYS A 325 14.19 2.36 14.54
C CYS A 325 14.94 3.61 14.99
N GLU A 326 16.14 3.82 14.45
CA GLU A 326 16.97 5.00 14.69
C GLU A 326 16.94 5.91 13.47
N LEU A 327 16.56 7.18 13.62
CA LEU A 327 16.59 8.15 12.52
C LEU A 327 18.04 8.43 12.11
N ILE A 328 18.36 8.22 10.84
CA ILE A 328 19.74 8.37 10.32
C ILE A 328 19.85 9.42 9.21
N SER A 329 18.77 9.68 8.48
CA SER A 329 18.76 10.65 7.39
C SER A 329 17.34 11.20 7.19
N GLN A 330 17.28 12.44 6.71
CA GLN A 330 16.04 13.10 6.29
C GLN A 330 16.29 13.94 5.04
N THR A 331 15.29 14.08 4.19
CA THR A 331 15.30 14.98 3.04
C THR A 331 13.91 15.53 2.78
N ASP A 332 13.85 16.77 2.28
CA ASP A 332 12.65 17.48 1.81
C ASP A 332 12.69 17.73 0.29
N SER A 333 13.59 17.06 -0.42
CA SER A 333 13.78 17.21 -1.87
C SER A 333 12.65 16.59 -2.70
N LEU A 334 11.77 15.81 -2.08
CA LEU A 334 10.64 15.15 -2.73
C LEU A 334 9.34 15.66 -2.11
N ILE A 335 8.55 16.34 -2.94
CA ILE A 335 7.33 17.00 -2.50
C ILE A 335 6.13 16.03 -2.57
N SER A 336 5.31 16.05 -1.52
CA SER A 336 4.12 15.22 -1.31
C SER A 336 4.29 13.72 -1.59
N PRO A 337 5.32 13.05 -1.04
CA PRO A 337 5.57 11.64 -1.31
C PRO A 337 4.54 10.74 -0.62
N VAL A 338 4.01 9.74 -1.34
CA VAL A 338 2.92 8.86 -0.85
C VAL A 338 3.07 7.38 -1.23
N CYS A 339 4.12 7.00 -1.95
CA CYS A 339 4.41 5.60 -2.27
C CYS A 339 5.92 5.34 -2.26
N VAL A 340 6.38 4.20 -1.74
CA VAL A 340 7.78 3.74 -1.84
C VAL A 340 7.81 2.37 -2.49
N CYS A 341 8.43 2.28 -3.67
CA CYS A 341 8.43 1.07 -4.49
C CYS A 341 9.85 0.65 -4.85
N PHE A 342 10.32 -0.44 -4.24
CA PHE A 342 11.61 -1.05 -4.53
C PHE A 342 11.53 -1.98 -5.74
N LEU A 343 12.64 -2.07 -6.46
CA LEU A 343 12.87 -3.16 -7.41
C LEU A 343 12.81 -4.52 -6.67
N LYS A 344 12.29 -5.54 -7.36
CA LYS A 344 12.10 -6.90 -6.84
C LYS A 344 13.39 -7.71 -6.81
#